data_AF-A0A942QN14-F1
#
_entry.id   AF-A0A942QN14-F1
#
_cell.length_a   1.000
_cell.length_b   1.000
_cell.length_c   1.000
_cell.angle_alpha   90.00
_cell.angle_beta   90.00
_cell.angle_gamma   90.00
#
_symmetry.space_group_name_H-M   'P 1'
#
loop_
_entity.id
_entity.type
_entity.pdbx_description
1 polymer ?
#
loop_
_entity_poly.entity_id
_entity_poly.type
_entity_poly.pdbx_seq_one_letter_code
_entity_poly.pdbx_strand_id
1 'polypeptide(L)' 'MNSKYYLNWEEYKENHPELAGKPDAIIAAKLQKYDDIMFHFVIGLLL' A
#
# COMPACT_ATOMS: atom_id res chain seq x y z
N MET A 1 2.51 6.41 16.56
CA MET A 1 1.53 5.44 16.02
C MET A 1 2.19 4.06 16.02
N ASN A 2 2.56 3.54 17.20
CA ASN A 2 3.24 2.24 17.35
C ASN A 2 2.20 1.16 17.66
N SER A 3 1.42 0.79 16.65
CA SER A 3 0.52 -0.35 16.74
C SER A 3 1.25 -1.58 16.23
N LYS A 4 1.18 -2.70 16.96
CA LYS A 4 1.74 -3.99 16.53
C LYS A 4 1.16 -4.50 15.20
N TYR A 5 0.05 -3.91 14.76
CA TYR A 5 -0.68 -4.25 13.54
C TYR A 5 -0.51 -3.22 12.42
N TYR A 6 0.26 -2.16 12.66
CA TYR A 6 0.50 -1.11 11.68
C TYR A 6 1.99 -1.01 11.41
N LEU A 7 2.43 -1.62 10.32
CA LEU A 7 3.78 -1.46 9.81
C LEU A 7 3.71 -0.54 8.60
N ASN A 8 4.59 0.45 8.54
CA ASN A 8 4.64 1.32 7.37
C ASN A 8 5.35 0.61 6.20
N TRP A 9 5.09 1.05 4.96
CA TRP A 9 5.64 0.41 3.76
C TRP A 9 7.16 0.50 3.67
N GLU A 10 7.77 1.55 4.21
CA GLU A 10 9.23 1.72 4.22
C GLU A 10 9.90 0.77 5.21
N GLU A 11 9.36 0.62 6.42
CA GLU A 11 9.76 -0.35 7.45
C GLU A 11 9.58 -1.79 6.97
N TYR A 12 8.52 -2.07 6.20
CA TYR A 12 8.32 -3.38 5.60
C TYR A 12 9.42 -3.69 4.58
N LYS A 13 9.76 -2.73 3.70
CA LYS A 13 10.84 -2.89 2.72
C LYS A 13 12.22 -3.05 3.36
N GLU A 14 12.51 -2.33 4.44
CA GLU A 14 13.79 -2.47 5.16
C GLU A 14 14.02 -3.89 5.71
N ASN A 15 12.95 -4.56 6.14
CA ASN A 15 13.04 -5.92 6.69
C ASN A 15 12.96 -7.03 5.63
N HIS A 16 12.67 -6.68 4.38
CA HIS A 16 12.46 -7.62 3.27
C HIS A 16 13.33 -7.26 2.05
N PRO A 17 14.66 -7.41 2.14
CA PRO A 17 15.59 -7.06 1.05
C PRO A 17 15.37 -7.91 -0.22
N GLU A 18 14.67 -9.04 -0.15
CA GLU A 18 14.22 -9.83 -1.30
C GLU A 18 13.26 -9.09 -2.24
N LEU A 19 12.65 -8.01 -1.75
CA LEU A 19 11.78 -7.11 -2.51
C LEU A 19 12.57 -6.00 -3.21
N ALA A 20 13.89 -5.89 -3.01
CA ALA A 20 14.71 -4.93 -3.73
C ALA A 20 14.76 -5.26 -5.23
N GLY A 21 14.18 -4.39 -6.06
CA GLY A 21 14.30 -4.41 -7.53
C GLY A 21 13.36 -5.35 -8.29
N LYS A 22 12.49 -6.11 -7.62
CA LYS A 22 11.51 -7.01 -8.27
C LYS A 22 10.06 -6.49 -8.37
N PRO A 23 9.52 -5.74 -7.41
CA PRO A 23 8.08 -5.65 -7.31
C PRO A 23 7.49 -4.30 -7.71
N ASP A 24 8.28 -3.26 -8.00
CA ASP A 24 7.74 -1.91 -8.24
C ASP A 24 6.71 -1.87 -9.38
N ALA A 25 6.95 -2.56 -10.49
CA ALA A 25 6.02 -2.61 -11.61
C ALA A 25 4.73 -3.41 -11.30
N ILE A 26 4.83 -4.49 -10.51
CA ILE A 26 3.69 -5.37 -10.18
C ILE A 26 2.87 -4.79 -9.01
N ILE A 27 3.56 -4.20 -8.04
CA ILE A 27 2.96 -3.55 -6.88
C ILE A 27 2.31 -2.24 -7.30
N ALA A 28 2.91 -1.44 -8.20
CA ALA A 28 2.31 -0.18 -8.65
C ALA A 28 0.88 -0.38 -9.18
N ALA A 29 0.66 -1.37 -10.04
CA ALA A 29 -0.66 -1.66 -10.59
C ALA A 29 -1.66 -2.12 -9.51
N LYS A 30 -1.20 -2.92 -8.53
CA LYS A 30 -2.05 -3.35 -7.41
C LYS A 30 -2.37 -2.19 -6.46
N LEU A 31 -1.38 -1.37 -6.15
CA LEU A 31 -1.51 -0.23 -5.24
C LEU A 31 -2.48 0.80 -5.82
N GLN A 32 -2.32 1.14 -7.12
CA GLN A 32 -3.25 2.03 -7.82
C GLN A 32 -4.69 1.51 -7.77
N LYS A 33 -4.91 0.19 -7.92
CA LYS A 33 -6.25 -0.40 -7.79
C LYS A 33 -6.82 -0.24 -6.38
N TYR A 34 -6.00 -0.42 -5.34
CA TYR A 34 -6.44 -0.22 -3.96
C TYR A 34 -6.74 1.25 -3.67
N ASP A 35 -5.93 2.17 -4.20
CA ASP A 35 -6.16 3.61 -4.10
C ASP A 35 -7.47 4.02 -4.78
N ASP A 36 -7.75 3.52 -6.00
CA ASP A 36 -9.01 3.78 -6.70
C ASP A 36 -10.22 3.25 -5.91
N ILE A 37 -10.13 2.06 -5.33
CA ILE A 37 -11.22 1.50 -4.52
C ILE A 37 -11.47 2.36 -3.27
N MET A 38 -10.41 2.75 -2.58
CA MET A 38 -10.51 3.62 -1.39
C MET A 38 -11.07 4.99 -1.75
N PHE A 39 -10.63 5.57 -2.87
CA PHE A 39 -11.12 6.84 -3.35
C PHE A 39 -12.62 6.79 -3.67
N HIS A 40 -13.06 5.78 -4.44
CA HIS A 40 -14.48 5.60 -4.74
C HIS A 40 -15.32 5.34 -3.49
N PHE A 41 -14.80 4.58 -2.53
CA PHE A 41 -15.47 4.35 -1.25
C PHE A 41 -15.69 5.66 -0.50
N VAL A 42 -14.66 6.50 -0.36
CA VAL A 42 -14.76 7.79 0.34
C VAL A 42 -15.71 8.76 -0.38
N ILE A 43 -15.61 8.87 -1.72
CA ILE A 43 -16.52 9.70 -2.51
C ILE A 43 -17.96 9.21 -2.39
N GLY A 44 -18.19 7.90 -2.38
CA GLY A 44 -19.52 7.31 -2.20
C GLY A 44 -20.12 7.49 -0.80
N LEU A 45 -19.31 7.85 0.21
CA LEU A 45 -19.81 8.23 1.54
C LEU A 45 -20.17 9.72 1.66
N LEU A 46 -19.62 10.56 0.77
CA LEU A 46 -19.84 12.02 0.77
C LEU A 46 -21.04 12.45 -0.08
N LEU A 47 -21.48 11.60 -1.01
CA LEU A 47 -22.69 11.74 -1.83
C LEU A 47 -23.89 11.03 -1.18
#